data_AF-A0A6I1NXF1-F1
#
_entry.id   AF-A0A6I1NXF1-F1
#
_cell.length_a   1.000
_cell.length_b   1.000
_cell.length_c   1.000
_cell.angle_alpha   90.00
_cell.angle_beta   90.00
_cell.angle_gamma   90.00
#
_symmetry.space_group_name_H-M   'P 1'
#
loop_
_entity.id
_entity.type
_entity.pdbx_description
1 polymer ?
#
loop_
_entity_poly.entity_id
_entity_poly.type
_entity_poly.pdbx_seq_one_letter_code
_entity_poly.pdbx_strand_id
1 'polypeptide(L)'
;RAGGAPTLAVGIAQILHHVLPGENSMAFWYHFAILFEALFILTAVDAGTRAGRFMLQDLLGSFVPALKRTESWTANLIATAGCVAMWGYLLYQGVIDPLGGINTLWPLFGISNQMLAGIALMLGTVVLIKMKRQRYIWVTLLPAAWLLICTTTAGFIKLFDANPAIGFLSLAKKYSVALEA
;
A
#
# COMPACT_ATOMS: atom_id res chain seq x y z
N ARG A 1 16.81 -16.44 7.54
CA ARG A 1 15.33 -16.53 7.70
C ARG A 1 14.75 -16.85 6.33
N ALA A 2 13.92 -17.87 6.19
CA ALA A 2 13.12 -18.02 4.97
C ALA A 2 12.22 -16.78 4.84
N GLY A 3 12.09 -16.23 3.63
CA GLY A 3 11.16 -15.12 3.37
C GLY A 3 9.70 -15.58 3.51
N GLY A 4 8.78 -14.64 3.75
CA GLY A 4 7.35 -14.95 3.90
C GLY A 4 6.76 -15.71 2.70
N ALA A 5 7.17 -15.35 1.49
CA ALA A 5 6.77 -15.99 0.23
C ALA A 5 7.17 -17.49 0.17
N PRO A 6 8.47 -17.85 0.33
CA PRO A 6 8.86 -19.25 0.46
C PRO A 6 8.12 -20.04 1.54
N THR A 7 7.82 -19.42 2.69
CA THR A 7 7.11 -20.09 3.79
C THR A 7 5.64 -20.36 3.44
N LEU A 8 4.97 -19.40 2.78
CA LEU A 8 3.60 -19.58 2.28
C LEU A 8 3.55 -20.69 1.22
N ALA A 9 4.48 -20.69 0.27
CA ALA A 9 4.54 -21.69 -0.79
C ALA A 9 4.74 -23.12 -0.23
N VAL A 10 5.59 -23.29 0.79
CA VAL A 10 5.74 -24.57 1.49
C VAL A 10 4.44 -24.99 2.18
N GLY A 11 3.75 -24.06 2.85
CA GLY A 11 2.47 -24.35 3.52
C GLY A 11 1.38 -24.79 2.54
N ILE A 12 1.23 -24.09 1.41
CA ILE A 12 0.29 -24.46 0.35
C ILE A 12 0.65 -25.83 -0.22
N ALA A 13 1.94 -26.08 -0.49
CA ALA A 13 2.39 -27.37 -1.01
C ALA A 13 2.09 -28.53 -0.04
N GLN A 14 2.27 -28.33 1.27
CA GLN A 14 1.93 -29.32 2.28
C GLN A 14 0.43 -29.61 2.34
N ILE A 15 -0.41 -28.58 2.29
CA ILE A 15 -1.88 -28.75 2.31
C ILE A 15 -2.35 -29.50 1.06
N LEU A 16 -1.89 -29.09 -0.12
CA LEU A 16 -2.30 -29.69 -1.40
C LEU A 16 -1.81 -31.13 -1.55
N HIS A 17 -0.61 -31.43 -1.04
CA HIS A 17 -0.10 -32.80 -0.98
C HIS A 17 -0.94 -33.71 -0.06
N HIS A 18 -1.46 -33.19 1.06
CA HIS A 18 -2.34 -33.98 1.94
C HIS A 18 -3.72 -34.25 1.31
N VAL A 19 -4.24 -33.33 0.51
CA VAL A 19 -5.58 -33.45 -0.10
C VAL A 19 -5.55 -34.26 -1.41
N LEU A 20 -4.47 -34.16 -2.18
CA LEU A 20 -4.29 -34.88 -3.45
C LEU A 20 -2.93 -35.61 -3.45
N PRO A 21 -2.82 -36.77 -2.79
CA PRO A 21 -1.58 -37.53 -2.74
C PRO A 21 -1.27 -38.14 -4.12
N GLY A 22 -0.06 -37.86 -4.62
CA GLY A 22 0.48 -38.45 -5.85
C GLY A 22 2.01 -38.50 -5.80
N GLU A 23 2.62 -39.46 -6.50
CA GLU A 23 4.08 -39.58 -6.56
C GLU A 23 4.70 -38.27 -7.10
N ASN A 24 5.70 -37.73 -6.38
CA ASN A 24 6.37 -36.46 -6.70
C ASN A 24 5.50 -35.18 -6.67
N SER A 25 4.28 -35.23 -6.11
CA SER A 25 3.35 -34.09 -6.09
C SER A 25 3.82 -32.89 -5.25
N MET A 26 4.66 -33.09 -4.23
CA MET A 26 5.12 -32.00 -3.35
C MET A 26 5.96 -30.97 -4.11
N ALA A 27 6.87 -31.43 -4.98
CA ALA A 27 7.70 -30.56 -5.81
C ALA A 27 6.85 -29.78 -6.83
N PHE A 28 5.84 -30.43 -7.44
CA PHE A 28 4.89 -29.77 -8.34
C PHE A 28 4.10 -28.69 -7.61
N TRP A 29 3.50 -29.00 -6.45
CA TRP A 29 2.71 -28.05 -5.68
C TRP A 29 3.53 -26.88 -5.15
N TYR A 30 4.80 -27.11 -4.80
CA TYR A 30 5.73 -26.05 -4.42
C TYR A 30 6.03 -25.09 -5.58
N HIS A 31 6.35 -25.61 -6.77
CA HIS A 31 6.59 -24.75 -7.95
C HIS A 31 5.32 -24.01 -8.37
N PHE A 32 4.17 -24.69 -8.35
CA PHE A 32 2.88 -24.06 -8.63
C PHE A 32 2.61 -22.89 -7.68
N ALA A 33 2.81 -23.09 -6.37
CA ALA A 33 2.56 -22.06 -5.37
C ALA A 33 3.48 -20.84 -5.55
N ILE A 34 4.77 -21.05 -5.84
CA ILE A 34 5.72 -19.94 -6.09
C ILE A 34 5.36 -19.19 -7.37
N LEU A 35 5.03 -19.90 -8.47
CA LEU A 35 4.65 -19.26 -9.74
C LEU A 35 3.34 -18.49 -9.59
N PHE A 36 2.37 -19.05 -8.87
CA PHE A 36 1.10 -18.39 -8.58
C PHE A 36 1.31 -17.10 -7.78
N GLU A 37 2.11 -17.16 -6.71
CA GLU A 37 2.45 -15.99 -5.89
C GLU A 37 3.19 -14.93 -6.72
N ALA A 38 4.18 -15.33 -7.52
CA ALA A 38 4.92 -14.43 -8.39
C ALA A 38 4.00 -13.75 -9.42
N LEU A 39 3.06 -14.49 -10.03
CA LEU A 39 2.08 -13.94 -10.96
C LEU A 39 1.13 -12.95 -10.28
N PHE A 40 0.69 -13.26 -9.06
CA PHE A 40 -0.14 -12.35 -8.26
C PHE A 40 0.61 -11.04 -7.95
N ILE A 41 1.86 -11.14 -7.50
CA ILE A 41 2.72 -9.97 -7.25
C ILE A 41 2.93 -9.16 -8.54
N LEU A 42 3.25 -9.82 -9.66
CA LEU A 42 3.47 -9.15 -10.93
C LEU A 42 2.20 -8.41 -11.41
N THR A 43 1.04 -9.04 -11.26
CA THR A 43 -0.26 -8.42 -11.60
C THR A 43 -0.54 -7.19 -10.71
N ALA A 44 -0.27 -7.31 -9.41
CA ALA A 44 -0.43 -6.21 -8.47
C ALA A 44 0.52 -5.05 -8.78
N VAL A 45 1.79 -5.33 -9.08
CA VAL A 45 2.80 -4.33 -9.45
C VAL A 45 2.48 -3.67 -10.79
N ASP A 46 2.01 -4.41 -11.79
CA ASP A 46 1.58 -3.85 -13.08
C ASP A 46 0.41 -2.88 -12.91
N ALA A 47 -0.66 -3.33 -12.24
CA ALA A 47 -1.81 -2.50 -11.93
C ALA A 47 -1.43 -1.27 -11.08
N GLY A 48 -0.56 -1.47 -10.09
CA GLY A 48 -0.03 -0.42 -9.24
C GLY A 48 0.83 0.60 -9.98
N THR A 49 1.68 0.17 -10.91
CA THR A 49 2.52 1.05 -11.74
C THR A 49 1.68 1.87 -12.70
N ARG A 50 0.64 1.27 -13.27
CA ARG A 50 -0.33 1.99 -14.11
C ARG A 50 -1.05 3.08 -13.34
N ALA A 51 -1.59 2.77 -12.15
CA ALA A 51 -2.23 3.75 -11.28
C ALA A 51 -1.22 4.81 -10.77
N GLY A 52 -0.05 4.37 -10.32
CA GLY A 52 1.02 5.21 -9.78
C GLY A 52 1.56 6.21 -10.80
N ARG A 53 1.70 5.81 -12.08
CA ARG A 53 2.04 6.73 -13.17
C ARG A 53 1.04 7.88 -13.27
N PHE A 54 -0.26 7.59 -13.23
CA PHE A 54 -1.28 8.63 -13.28
C PHE A 54 -1.22 9.56 -12.06
N MET A 55 -1.06 9.01 -10.87
CA MET A 55 -0.91 9.80 -9.64
C MET A 55 0.35 10.67 -9.65
N LEU A 56 1.47 10.14 -10.12
CA LEU A 56 2.74 10.86 -10.22
C LEU A 56 2.68 11.95 -11.31
N GLN A 57 2.03 11.70 -12.43
CA GLN A 57 1.78 12.72 -13.45
C GLN A 57 0.87 13.83 -12.96
N ASP A 58 -0.17 13.50 -12.18
CA ASP A 58 -1.06 14.51 -11.60
C ASP A 58 -0.32 15.39 -10.58
N LEU A 59 0.47 14.76 -9.70
CA LEU A 59 1.31 15.46 -8.72
C LEU A 59 2.37 16.34 -9.40
N LEU A 60 3.18 15.79 -10.29
CA LEU A 60 4.22 16.53 -10.98
C LEU A 60 3.65 17.58 -11.95
N GLY A 61 2.50 17.30 -12.56
CA GLY A 61 1.77 18.22 -13.41
C GLY A 61 1.19 19.42 -12.67
N SER A 62 1.07 19.36 -11.33
CA SER A 62 0.77 20.50 -10.47
C SER A 62 1.95 21.49 -10.38
N PHE A 63 3.19 20.99 -10.39
CA PHE A 63 4.41 21.81 -10.30
C PHE A 63 4.96 22.22 -11.66
N VAL A 64 4.91 21.31 -12.64
CA VAL A 64 5.42 21.52 -14.01
C VAL A 64 4.30 21.20 -15.00
N PRO A 65 3.61 22.22 -15.55
CA PRO A 65 2.46 22.03 -16.45
C PRO A 65 2.78 21.22 -17.71
N ALA A 66 4.05 21.18 -18.14
CA ALA A 66 4.49 20.36 -19.26
C ALA A 66 4.33 18.84 -19.01
N LEU A 67 4.40 18.39 -17.76
CA LEU A 67 4.19 16.98 -17.37
C LEU A 67 2.70 16.60 -17.31
N LYS A 68 1.80 17.58 -17.37
CA LYS A 68 0.33 17.38 -17.47
C LYS A 68 -0.12 16.95 -18.88
N ARG A 69 0.77 17.03 -19.89
CA ARG A 69 0.47 16.59 -21.27
C ARG A 69 0.63 15.08 -21.39
N THR A 70 -0.45 14.35 -21.07
CA THR A 70 -0.54 12.88 -21.14
C THR A 70 -0.34 12.31 -22.55
N GLU A 71 -0.41 13.14 -23.59
CA GLU A 71 -0.15 12.74 -24.98
C GLU A 71 1.35 12.74 -25.35
N SER A 72 2.22 13.34 -24.53
CA SER A 72 3.65 13.33 -24.83
C SER A 72 4.28 12.01 -24.38
N TRP A 73 4.89 11.30 -25.34
CA TRP A 73 5.57 10.03 -25.09
C TRP A 73 6.69 10.19 -24.05
N THR A 74 7.37 11.34 -24.06
CA THR A 74 8.48 11.66 -23.14
C THR A 74 8.01 11.86 -21.69
N ALA A 75 6.91 12.58 -21.44
CA ALA A 75 6.38 12.73 -20.07
C ALA A 75 5.84 11.40 -19.53
N ASN A 76 5.25 10.57 -20.39
CA ASN A 76 4.83 9.22 -20.04
C ASN A 76 6.02 8.31 -19.68
N LEU A 77 7.11 8.36 -20.45
CA LEU A 77 8.31 7.59 -20.19
C LEU A 77 8.95 8.01 -18.86
N ILE A 78 9.13 9.32 -18.63
CA ILE A 78 9.71 9.86 -17.38
C ILE A 78 8.86 9.48 -16.17
N ALA A 79 7.55 9.63 -16.26
CA ALA A 79 6.66 9.28 -15.16
C ALA A 79 6.65 7.78 -14.85
N THR A 80 6.72 6.95 -15.90
CA THR A 80 6.78 5.49 -15.73
C THR A 80 8.12 5.06 -15.14
N ALA A 81 9.24 5.58 -15.66
CA ALA A 81 10.56 5.31 -15.14
C ALA A 81 10.70 5.77 -13.68
N GLY A 82 10.15 6.95 -13.33
CA GLY A 82 10.07 7.43 -11.96
C GLY A 82 9.23 6.52 -11.06
N CYS A 83 8.07 6.06 -11.54
CA CYS A 83 7.22 5.13 -10.79
C CYS A 83 7.93 3.78 -10.54
N VAL A 84 8.57 3.21 -11.56
CA VAL A 84 9.35 1.96 -11.43
C VAL A 84 10.56 2.16 -10.49
N ALA A 85 11.25 3.29 -10.58
CA ALA A 85 12.35 3.62 -9.68
C ALA A 85 11.89 3.73 -8.22
N MET A 86 10.71 4.31 -7.96
CA MET A 86 10.12 4.35 -6.62
C MET A 86 9.78 2.94 -6.09
N TRP A 87 9.22 2.06 -6.92
CA TRP A 87 9.03 0.65 -6.55
C TRP A 87 10.36 -0.04 -6.21
N GLY A 88 11.38 0.18 -7.03
CA GLY A 88 12.74 -0.32 -6.80
C GLY A 88 13.35 0.20 -5.50
N TYR A 89 13.13 1.47 -5.19
CA TYR A 89 13.56 2.07 -3.92
C TYR A 89 12.84 1.46 -2.71
N LEU A 90 11.54 1.23 -2.81
CA LEU A 90 10.78 0.55 -1.75
C LEU A 90 11.27 -0.89 -1.52
N LEU A 91 11.57 -1.63 -2.59
CA LEU A 91 12.18 -2.96 -2.50
C LEU A 91 13.56 -2.90 -1.85
N TYR A 92 14.40 -1.96 -2.27
CA TYR A 92 15.73 -1.76 -1.70
C TYR A 92 15.64 -1.48 -0.20
N GLN A 93 14.84 -0.50 0.22
CA GLN A 93 14.62 -0.16 1.63
C GLN A 93 14.05 -1.34 2.42
N GLY A 94 13.12 -2.11 1.84
CA GLY A 94 12.57 -3.31 2.46
C GLY A 94 13.59 -4.42 2.72
N VAL A 95 14.69 -4.47 1.95
CA VAL A 95 15.76 -5.46 2.10
C VAL A 95 16.88 -4.96 3.00
N ILE A 96 17.28 -3.69 2.88
CA ILE A 96 18.46 -3.14 3.55
C ILE A 96 18.20 -2.60 4.95
N ASP A 97 16.96 -2.24 5.31
CA ASP A 97 16.64 -1.70 6.62
C ASP A 97 16.29 -2.83 7.61
N PRO A 98 17.20 -3.19 8.53
CA PRO A 98 16.97 -4.26 9.50
C PRO A 98 15.94 -3.89 10.59
N LEU A 99 15.54 -2.62 10.71
CA LEU A 99 14.74 -2.10 11.81
C LEU A 99 13.33 -1.62 11.42
N GLY A 100 13.06 -1.30 10.15
CA GLY A 100 11.89 -0.49 9.85
C GLY A 100 11.18 -0.67 8.52
N GLY A 101 11.81 -1.13 7.43
CA GLY A 101 11.24 -1.07 6.08
C GLY A 101 9.79 -1.57 5.97
N ILE A 102 9.55 -2.86 6.16
CA ILE A 102 8.20 -3.46 6.09
C ILE A 102 7.32 -3.01 7.27
N ASN A 103 7.90 -2.86 8.47
CA ASN A 103 7.18 -2.54 9.70
C ASN A 103 6.64 -1.10 9.74
N THR A 104 7.24 -0.19 8.98
CA THR A 104 6.79 1.20 8.83
C THR A 104 5.80 1.35 7.67
N LEU A 105 5.99 0.59 6.59
CA LEU A 105 5.06 0.57 5.45
C LEU A 105 3.69 0.02 5.84
N TRP A 106 3.63 -0.98 6.72
CA TRP A 106 2.37 -1.62 7.11
C TRP A 106 1.36 -0.68 7.81
N PRO A 107 1.76 0.09 8.85
CA PRO A 107 0.90 1.15 9.40
C PRO A 107 0.49 2.19 8.36
N LEU A 108 1.39 2.55 7.45
CA LEU A 108 1.13 3.58 6.44
C LEU A 108 0.07 3.14 5.44
N PHE A 109 0.10 1.86 5.03
CA PHE A 109 -0.95 1.23 4.23
C PHE A 109 -2.29 1.21 4.97
N GLY A 110 -2.28 0.83 6.26
CA GLY A 110 -3.48 0.82 7.10
C GLY A 110 -4.15 2.19 7.21
N ILE A 111 -3.37 3.25 7.47
CA ILE A 111 -3.89 4.62 7.56
C ILE A 111 -4.42 5.09 6.20
N SER A 112 -3.69 4.83 5.12
CA SER A 112 -4.12 5.22 3.75
C SER A 112 -5.46 4.58 3.36
N ASN A 113 -5.66 3.29 3.70
CA ASN A 113 -6.92 2.60 3.45
C ASN A 113 -8.08 3.17 4.26
N GLN A 114 -7.83 3.57 5.51
CA GLN A 114 -8.84 4.25 6.31
C GLN A 114 -9.22 5.59 5.69
N MET A 115 -8.24 6.38 5.23
CA MET A 115 -8.51 7.64 4.53
C MET A 115 -9.34 7.44 3.26
N LEU A 116 -9.01 6.43 2.45
CA LEU A 116 -9.79 6.07 1.25
C LEU A 116 -11.22 5.66 1.60
N ALA A 117 -11.40 4.85 2.65
CA ALA A 117 -12.72 4.46 3.14
C ALA A 117 -13.54 5.68 3.62
N GLY A 118 -12.89 6.64 4.30
CA GLY A 118 -13.51 7.91 4.69
C GLY A 118 -14.03 8.69 3.48
N ILE A 119 -13.21 8.83 2.42
CA ILE A 119 -13.62 9.50 1.18
C ILE A 119 -14.79 8.76 0.51
N ALA A 120 -14.74 7.42 0.45
CA ALA A 120 -15.80 6.62 -0.14
C ALA A 120 -17.14 6.77 0.60
N LEU A 121 -17.13 6.76 1.94
CA LEU A 121 -18.33 6.95 2.75
C LEU A 121 -18.90 8.37 2.60
N MET A 122 -18.04 9.38 2.60
CA MET A 122 -18.45 10.77 2.36
C MET A 122 -19.06 10.95 0.97
N LEU A 123 -18.46 10.37 -0.07
CA LEU A 123 -19.02 10.35 -1.42
C LEU A 123 -20.39 9.66 -1.43
N GLY A 124 -20.51 8.51 -0.74
CA GLY A 124 -21.78 7.81 -0.56
C GLY A 124 -22.86 8.68 0.09
N THR A 125 -22.50 9.45 1.11
CA THR A 125 -23.41 10.43 1.74
C THR A 125 -23.89 11.48 0.75
N VAL A 126 -22.97 12.08 -0.02
CA VAL A 126 -23.31 13.09 -1.05
C VAL A 126 -24.23 12.50 -2.13
N VAL A 127 -23.96 11.27 -2.57
CA VAL A 127 -24.79 10.57 -3.56
C VAL A 127 -26.21 10.33 -3.02
N LEU A 128 -26.36 9.89 -1.76
CA LEU A 128 -27.68 9.70 -1.13
C LEU A 128 -28.48 11.00 -1.03
N ILE A 129 -27.82 12.11 -0.69
CA ILE A 129 -28.43 13.45 -0.69
C ILE A 129 -28.91 13.81 -2.10
N LYS A 130 -28.06 13.62 -3.12
CA LYS A 130 -28.37 13.91 -4.51
C LYS A 130 -29.56 13.08 -5.03
N MET A 131 -29.70 11.84 -4.56
CA MET A 131 -30.83 10.95 -4.87
C MET A 131 -32.11 11.27 -4.06
N LYS A 132 -32.13 12.35 -3.26
CA LYS A 132 -33.22 12.71 -2.34
C LYS A 132 -33.57 11.62 -1.32
N ARG A 133 -32.62 10.70 -1.04
CA ARG A 133 -32.79 9.58 -0.09
C ARG A 133 -32.29 9.95 1.30
N GLN A 134 -32.67 11.13 1.78
CA GLN A 134 -32.11 11.72 3.01
C GLN A 134 -32.33 10.87 4.26
N ARG A 135 -33.43 10.11 4.31
CA ARG A 135 -33.73 9.16 5.40
C ARG A 135 -32.63 8.13 5.63
N TYR A 136 -31.86 7.77 4.61
CA TYR A 136 -30.83 6.74 4.68
C TYR A 136 -29.40 7.29 4.86
N ILE A 137 -29.23 8.61 4.96
CA ILE A 137 -27.90 9.25 5.06
C ILE A 137 -27.09 8.68 6.22
N TRP A 138 -27.74 8.43 7.36
CA TRP A 138 -27.12 7.90 8.58
C TRP A 138 -26.32 6.62 8.36
N VAL A 139 -26.71 5.79 7.38
CA VAL A 139 -26.01 4.54 7.04
C VAL A 139 -24.58 4.80 6.54
N THR A 140 -24.36 5.95 5.89
CA THR A 140 -23.03 6.34 5.39
C THR A 140 -22.35 7.36 6.31
N LEU A 141 -23.11 8.31 6.84
CA LEU A 141 -22.59 9.43 7.61
C LEU A 141 -22.08 9.01 9.00
N LEU A 142 -22.79 8.11 9.68
CA LEU A 142 -22.38 7.67 11.03
C LEU A 142 -21.05 6.88 10.97
N PRO A 143 -20.89 5.87 10.09
CA PRO A 143 -19.59 5.23 9.89
C PRO A 143 -18.51 6.21 9.41
N ALA A 144 -18.85 7.18 8.54
CA ALA A 144 -17.89 8.19 8.08
C ALA A 144 -17.37 9.03 9.25
N ALA A 145 -18.27 9.56 10.09
CA ALA A 145 -17.91 10.38 11.23
C ALA A 145 -17.04 9.60 12.23
N TRP A 146 -17.44 8.36 12.55
CA TRP A 146 -16.65 7.50 13.43
C TRP A 146 -15.25 7.23 12.88
N LEU A 147 -15.17 6.84 11.60
CA LEU A 147 -13.90 6.54 10.94
C LEU A 147 -13.00 7.79 10.91
N LEU A 148 -13.53 8.96 10.56
CA LEU A 148 -12.78 10.21 10.55
C LEU A 148 -12.25 10.57 11.94
N ILE A 149 -13.05 10.38 13.00
CA ILE A 149 -12.59 10.60 14.38
C ILE A 149 -11.43 9.67 14.71
N CYS A 150 -11.58 8.36 14.46
CA CYS A 150 -10.54 7.38 14.74
C CYS A 150 -9.25 7.64 13.94
N THR A 151 -9.37 7.86 12.64
CA THR A 151 -8.22 8.06 11.75
C THR A 151 -7.51 9.38 12.05
N THR A 152 -8.25 10.46 12.33
CA THR A 152 -7.65 11.75 12.71
C THR A 152 -6.97 11.64 14.06
N THR A 153 -7.61 11.04 15.06
CA THR A 153 -7.02 10.83 16.40
C THR A 153 -5.76 9.98 16.33
N ALA A 154 -5.80 8.88 15.57
CA ALA A 154 -4.64 8.02 15.34
C ALA A 154 -3.52 8.78 14.61
N GLY A 155 -3.85 9.63 13.64
CA GLY A 155 -2.91 10.51 12.95
C GLY A 155 -2.23 11.49 13.92
N PHE A 156 -3.00 12.13 14.81
CA PHE A 156 -2.44 13.01 15.84
C PHE A 156 -1.49 12.27 16.79
N ILE A 157 -1.87 11.09 17.27
CA ILE A 157 -0.99 10.24 18.11
C ILE A 157 0.28 9.89 17.32
N LYS A 158 0.14 9.40 16.09
CA LYS A 158 1.28 9.04 15.23
C LYS A 158 2.19 10.21 14.90
N LEU A 159 1.72 11.46 14.90
CA LEU A 159 2.57 12.62 14.68
C LEU A 159 3.33 13.03 15.95
N PHE A 160 2.63 13.10 17.10
CA PHE A 160 3.14 13.78 18.29
C PHE A 160 3.55 12.88 19.46
N ASP A 161 3.36 11.55 19.36
CA ASP A 161 3.74 10.64 20.44
C ASP A 161 5.26 10.67 20.69
N ALA A 162 5.62 10.82 21.96
CA ALA A 162 7.01 10.88 22.42
C ALA A 162 7.73 9.53 22.26
N ASN A 163 6.99 8.41 22.16
CA ASN A 163 7.56 7.10 21.96
C ASN A 163 7.99 6.91 20.49
N PRO A 164 9.29 6.66 20.20
CA PRO A 164 9.79 6.43 18.83
C PRO A 164 9.18 5.21 18.14
N ALA A 165 8.60 4.25 18.88
CA ALA A 165 7.87 3.13 18.28
C ALA A 165 6.49 3.54 17.72
N ILE A 166 5.98 4.69 18.15
CA ILE A 166 4.63 5.17 17.82
C ILE A 166 4.71 6.46 16.99
N GLY A 167 5.45 7.48 17.43
CA GLY A 167 5.52 8.79 16.81
C GLY A 167 6.51 8.87 15.64
N PHE A 168 6.07 9.41 14.50
CA PHE A 168 6.92 9.64 13.34
C PHE A 168 7.98 10.72 13.59
N LEU A 169 7.65 11.79 14.33
CA LEU A 169 8.59 12.85 14.65
C LEU A 169 9.68 12.40 15.64
N SER A 170 9.31 11.59 16.63
CA SER A 170 10.26 11.02 17.59
C SER A 170 11.14 9.95 16.94
N LEU A 171 10.59 9.15 16.02
CA LEU A 171 11.37 8.22 15.20
C LEU A 171 12.36 8.96 14.27
N ALA A 172 11.90 10.01 13.58
CA ALA A 172 12.76 10.83 12.73
C ALA A 172 13.92 11.46 13.52
N LYS A 173 13.64 11.96 14.73
CA LYS A 173 14.67 12.50 15.63
C LYS A 173 15.68 11.43 16.09
N LYS A 174 15.23 10.19 16.31
CA LYS A 174 16.14 9.08 16.63
C LYS A 174 17.06 8.74 15.44
N TYR A 175 16.53 8.71 14.23
CA TYR A 175 17.33 8.48 13.02
C TYR A 175 18.28 9.64 12.71
N SER A 176 17.88 10.90 12.94
CA SER A 176 18.77 12.05 12.72
C SER A 176 19.96 12.03 13.67
N VAL A 177 19.74 11.72 14.95
CA VAL A 177 20.82 11.57 15.94
C VAL A 177 21.75 10.41 15.59
N ALA A 178 21.22 9.31 15.06
CA ALA A 178 22.03 8.18 14.62
C ALA A 178 22.82 8.45 13.32
N LEU A 179 22.40 9.43 12.52
CA LEU A 179 23.10 9.83 11.29
C LEU A 179 24.26 10.80 11.58
N GLU A 180 24.16 11.54 12.69
CA GLU A 180 25.16 12.52 13.15
C GLU A 180 26.27 11.90 14.04
N ALA A 181 26.09 10.66 14.49
CA ALA A 181 27.03 9.91 15.34
C ALA A 181 27.90 8.94 14.53
#